data_AF-A0A258E3C9-F1
#
_entry.id   AF-A0A258E3C9-F1
#
_cell.length_a   1.000
_cell.length_b   1.000
_cell.length_c   1.000
_cell.angle_alpha   90.00
_cell.angle_beta   90.00
_cell.angle_gamma   90.00
#
_symmetry.space_group_name_H-M   'P 1'
#
loop_
_entity.id
_entity.type
_entity.pdbx_description
1 polymer ?
#
loop_
_entity_poly.entity_id
_entity_poly.type
_entity_poly.pdbx_seq_one_letter_code
_entity_poly.pdbx_strand_id
1 'polypeptide(L)'
;MEPNRHPSLNDSERNQLVRKELANIKKSYVDKEGNIQTEIIEYDQRTKQFLSYNPRDIKAPQSVNGQELDPQQKKKYKEGETVLLADGTAFQLSPSAPKGLRSNKSGLVLSVLLDGGLSYLLITGAQKLLGKESQEDKAYSEGYLQAIKEVQKQTERRIAKNPNDRDAIWDLNNIKEEYSKISADSSLPKALRDEFDINAIKRLNSIDTEEGKNPRKRSEQDNGFDRDL
;
A
#
# COMPACT_ATOMS: atom_id res chain seq x y z
N MET A 1 -11.23 -27.39 18.87
CA MET A 1 -10.44 -26.31 19.50
C MET A 1 -11.35 -25.11 19.66
N GLU A 2 -11.69 -24.77 20.89
CA GLU A 2 -12.43 -23.55 21.22
C GLU A 2 -11.53 -22.32 21.04
N PRO A 3 -12.10 -21.15 20.67
CA PRO A 3 -11.35 -19.90 20.60
C PRO A 3 -10.73 -19.56 21.97
N ASN A 4 -9.50 -19.04 22.00
CA ASN A 4 -8.96 -18.50 23.25
C ASN A 4 -9.81 -17.30 23.71
N ARG A 5 -9.92 -17.05 25.02
CA ARG A 5 -10.71 -15.92 25.55
C ARG A 5 -9.84 -14.65 25.57
N HIS A 6 -10.36 -13.55 25.00
CA HIS A 6 -9.75 -12.22 25.20
C HIS A 6 -10.31 -11.60 26.50
N PRO A 7 -9.47 -11.12 27.43
CA PRO A 7 -9.90 -10.73 28.78
C PRO A 7 -10.89 -9.55 28.80
N SER A 8 -10.87 -8.69 27.78
CA SER A 8 -11.72 -7.50 27.69
C SER A 8 -13.03 -7.70 26.92
N LEU A 9 -13.25 -8.86 26.29
CA LEU A 9 -14.45 -9.15 25.50
C LEU A 9 -15.47 -9.95 26.30
N ASN A 10 -16.71 -9.44 26.36
CA ASN A 10 -17.83 -10.23 26.87
C ASN A 10 -18.30 -11.27 25.84
N ASP A 11 -19.17 -12.19 26.27
CA ASP A 11 -19.61 -13.32 25.44
C ASP A 11 -20.31 -12.89 24.15
N SER A 12 -21.11 -11.83 24.21
CA SER A 12 -21.81 -11.27 23.05
C SER A 12 -20.82 -10.72 22.02
N GLU A 13 -19.87 -9.91 22.48
CA GLU A 13 -18.83 -9.29 21.64
C GLU A 13 -17.92 -10.33 20.97
N ARG A 14 -17.52 -11.37 21.73
CA ARG A 14 -16.78 -12.50 21.16
C ARG A 14 -17.58 -13.18 20.07
N ASN A 15 -18.87 -13.44 20.32
CA ASN A 15 -19.73 -14.10 19.34
C ASN A 15 -19.90 -13.25 18.07
N GLN A 16 -20.06 -11.94 18.20
CA GLN A 16 -20.15 -11.02 17.05
C GLN A 16 -18.90 -11.06 16.17
N LEU A 17 -17.70 -11.06 16.77
CA LEU A 17 -16.44 -11.18 16.04
C LEU A 17 -16.26 -12.56 15.39
N VAL A 18 -16.54 -13.64 16.14
CA VAL A 18 -16.42 -15.03 15.65
C VAL A 18 -17.34 -15.27 14.46
N ARG A 19 -18.56 -14.73 14.51
CA ARG A 19 -19.58 -14.81 13.45
C ARG A 19 -19.37 -13.84 12.30
N LYS A 20 -18.32 -12.99 12.35
CA LYS A 20 -18.05 -11.93 11.36
C LYS A 20 -19.17 -10.89 11.23
N GLU A 21 -19.98 -10.71 12.27
CA GLU A 21 -20.98 -9.65 12.34
C GLU A 21 -20.30 -8.28 12.49
N LEU A 22 -19.16 -8.25 13.20
CA LEU A 22 -18.27 -7.10 13.30
C LEU A 22 -16.85 -7.49 12.84
N ALA A 23 -16.14 -6.54 12.22
CA ALA A 23 -14.74 -6.72 11.82
C ALA A 23 -13.78 -6.60 13.00
N ASN A 24 -14.07 -5.67 13.90
CA ASN A 24 -13.31 -5.48 15.13
C ASN A 24 -14.17 -4.76 16.18
N ILE A 25 -13.66 -4.74 17.40
CA ILE A 25 -14.24 -4.01 18.53
C ILE A 25 -13.14 -3.16 19.17
N LYS A 26 -13.46 -1.89 19.40
CA LYS A 26 -12.62 -0.97 20.17
C LYS A 26 -12.95 -1.07 21.65
N LYS A 27 -11.93 -1.25 22.49
CA LYS A 27 -12.04 -1.19 23.94
C LYS A 27 -11.14 -0.09 24.49
N SER A 28 -11.64 0.59 25.52
CA SER A 28 -10.85 1.52 26.33
C SER A 28 -10.92 1.10 27.78
N TYR A 29 -9.79 1.13 28.47
CA TYR A 29 -9.69 0.84 29.90
C TYR A 29 -8.64 1.73 30.55
N VAL A 30 -8.71 1.86 31.87
CA VAL A 30 -7.71 2.57 32.66
C VAL A 30 -6.75 1.53 33.22
N ASP A 31 -5.45 1.70 32.98
CA ASP A 31 -4.43 0.83 33.54
C ASP A 31 -4.18 1.12 35.03
N LYS A 32 -3.27 0.34 35.65
CA LYS A 32 -2.94 0.48 37.07
C LYS A 32 -2.31 1.83 37.43
N GLU A 33 -1.79 2.55 36.45
CA GLU A 33 -1.15 3.86 36.59
C GLU A 33 -2.12 5.02 36.35
N GLY A 34 -3.39 4.71 36.01
CA GLY A 34 -4.41 5.71 35.73
C GLY A 34 -4.44 6.18 34.27
N ASN A 35 -3.64 5.58 33.38
CA ASN A 35 -3.62 5.99 31.98
C ASN A 35 -4.74 5.31 31.18
N ILE A 36 -5.37 6.06 30.28
CA ILE A 36 -6.35 5.51 29.34
C ILE A 36 -5.60 4.74 28.25
N GLN A 37 -5.82 3.44 28.22
CA GLN A 37 -5.40 2.53 27.16
C GLN A 37 -6.56 2.28 26.20
N THR A 38 -6.22 2.08 24.93
CA THR A 38 -7.16 1.70 23.87
C THR A 38 -6.61 0.51 23.13
N GLU A 39 -7.46 -0.46 22.85
CA GLU A 39 -7.13 -1.62 22.01
C GLU A 39 -8.22 -1.83 20.96
N ILE A 40 -7.80 -2.23 19.76
CA ILE A 40 -8.69 -2.71 18.70
C ILE A 40 -8.53 -4.22 18.63
N ILE A 41 -9.64 -4.94 18.70
CA ILE A 41 -9.65 -6.40 18.80
C ILE A 41 -10.37 -7.00 17.59
N GLU A 42 -9.72 -7.92 16.90
CA GLU A 42 -10.23 -8.66 15.74
C GLU A 42 -10.14 -10.17 16.00
N TYR A 43 -10.99 -10.97 15.36
CA TYR A 43 -10.89 -12.43 15.40
C TYR A 43 -10.32 -12.99 14.09
N ASP A 44 -9.16 -13.65 14.17
CA ASP A 44 -8.58 -14.40 13.05
C ASP A 44 -9.19 -15.81 12.99
N GLN A 45 -10.04 -16.05 12.00
CA GLN A 45 -10.70 -17.35 11.81
C GLN A 45 -9.73 -18.48 11.44
N ARG A 46 -8.59 -18.17 10.81
CA ARG A 46 -7.63 -19.18 10.37
C ARG A 46 -6.89 -19.76 11.56
N THR A 47 -6.47 -18.91 12.49
CA THR A 47 -5.76 -19.31 13.70
C THR A 47 -6.67 -19.55 14.90
N LYS A 48 -7.94 -19.12 14.81
CA LYS A 48 -8.93 -19.13 15.90
C LYS A 48 -8.47 -18.32 17.11
N GLN A 49 -7.79 -17.21 16.85
CA GLN A 49 -7.23 -16.32 17.86
C GLN A 49 -7.84 -14.93 17.78
N PHE A 50 -8.01 -14.30 18.94
CA PHE A 50 -8.25 -12.86 19.00
C PHE A 50 -6.91 -12.15 18.89
N LEU A 51 -6.80 -11.27 17.91
CA LEU A 51 -5.67 -10.37 17.71
C LEU A 51 -6.06 -9.01 18.27
N SER A 52 -5.13 -8.32 18.92
CA SER A 52 -5.35 -6.96 19.38
C SER A 52 -4.13 -6.08 19.14
N TYR A 53 -4.38 -4.79 18.99
CA TYR A 53 -3.32 -3.79 18.84
C TYR A 53 -3.74 -2.44 19.42
N ASN A 54 -2.77 -1.62 19.81
CA ASN A 54 -3.01 -0.24 20.24
C ASN A 54 -3.03 0.69 19.01
N PRO A 55 -4.11 1.45 18.75
CA PRO A 55 -4.18 2.32 17.59
C PRO A 55 -3.14 3.45 17.59
N ARG A 56 -2.52 3.76 18.74
CA ARG A 56 -1.43 4.75 18.83
C ARG A 56 -0.14 4.25 18.18
N ASP A 57 0.08 2.95 18.14
CA ASP A 57 1.28 2.32 17.56
C ASP A 57 1.16 2.21 16.03
N ILE A 58 -0.03 2.44 15.48
CA ILE A 58 -0.29 2.37 14.05
C ILE A 58 0.08 3.68 13.36
N LYS A 59 0.95 3.58 12.36
CA LYS A 59 1.20 4.63 11.38
C LYS A 59 0.17 4.52 10.25
N ALA A 60 -0.63 5.57 10.07
CA ALA A 60 -1.55 5.66 8.94
C ALA A 60 -0.80 6.08 7.67
N PRO A 61 -1.23 5.62 6.48
CA PRO A 61 -0.70 6.13 5.23
C PRO A 61 -1.01 7.63 5.08
N GLN A 62 -0.17 8.32 4.31
CA GLN A 62 -0.40 9.71 3.95
C GLN A 62 -1.52 9.83 2.93
N SER A 63 -1.48 9.01 1.88
CA SER A 63 -2.53 8.92 0.87
C SER A 63 -2.84 7.47 0.49
N VAL A 64 -4.04 7.26 -0.04
CA VAL A 64 -4.46 5.99 -0.65
C VAL A 64 -5.08 6.31 -2.00
N ASN A 65 -4.66 5.59 -3.05
CA ASN A 65 -5.13 5.81 -4.42
C ASN A 65 -5.00 7.29 -4.85
N GLY A 66 -3.90 7.93 -4.46
CA GLY A 66 -3.61 9.33 -4.76
C GLY A 66 -4.36 10.36 -3.88
N GLN A 67 -5.40 9.95 -3.15
CA GLN A 67 -6.13 10.83 -2.23
C GLN A 67 -5.43 10.91 -0.88
N GLU A 68 -5.03 12.12 -0.47
CA GLU A 68 -4.51 12.37 0.88
C GLU A 68 -5.58 12.06 1.94
N LEU A 69 -5.19 11.34 2.98
CA LEU A 69 -6.09 11.03 4.09
C LEU A 69 -6.13 12.21 5.06
N ASP A 70 -7.35 12.68 5.32
CA ASP A 70 -7.59 13.69 6.34
C ASP A 70 -7.39 13.11 7.77
N PRO A 71 -7.32 13.96 8.82
CA PRO A 71 -7.11 13.49 10.19
C PRO A 71 -8.18 12.51 10.69
N GLN A 72 -9.43 12.65 10.25
CA GLN A 72 -10.53 11.75 10.63
C GLN A 72 -10.38 10.40 9.94
N GLN A 73 -10.05 10.37 8.65
CA GLN A 73 -9.75 9.15 7.89
C GLN A 73 -8.53 8.42 8.46
N LYS A 74 -7.44 9.16 8.80
CA LYS A 74 -6.26 8.59 9.47
C LYS A 74 -6.62 7.98 10.82
N LYS A 75 -7.48 8.64 11.61
CA LYS A 75 -7.97 8.11 12.88
C LYS A 75 -8.79 6.83 12.68
N LYS A 76 -9.75 6.83 11.75
CA LYS A 76 -10.55 5.64 11.39
C LYS A 76 -9.67 4.47 11.00
N TYR A 77 -8.69 4.69 10.12
CA TYR A 77 -7.74 3.65 9.73
C TYR A 77 -7.03 3.02 10.93
N LYS A 78 -6.48 3.85 11.84
CA LYS A 78 -5.80 3.39 13.05
C LYS A 78 -6.74 2.62 13.97
N GLU A 79 -7.97 3.08 14.12
CA GLU A 79 -8.98 2.43 14.96
C GLU A 79 -9.60 1.20 14.29
N GLY A 80 -9.11 0.79 13.12
CA GLY A 80 -9.62 -0.36 12.40
C GLY A 80 -11.01 -0.10 11.83
N GLU A 81 -11.48 1.13 11.73
CA GLU A 81 -12.75 1.46 11.09
C GLU A 81 -12.61 1.50 9.56
N THR A 82 -13.73 1.40 8.84
CA THR A 82 -13.73 1.56 7.39
C THR A 82 -13.50 3.02 7.01
N VAL A 83 -12.47 3.24 6.21
CA VAL A 83 -12.18 4.51 5.54
C VAL A 83 -12.80 4.50 4.16
N LEU A 84 -13.47 5.60 3.78
CA LEU A 84 -14.07 5.80 2.46
C LEU A 84 -13.37 6.96 1.76
N LEU A 85 -12.94 6.72 0.52
CA LEU A 85 -12.38 7.71 -0.39
C LEU A 85 -13.47 8.29 -1.32
N ALA A 86 -13.15 9.40 -1.98
CA ALA A 86 -14.06 10.09 -2.89
C ALA A 86 -14.46 9.26 -4.11
N ASP A 87 -13.56 8.38 -4.59
CA ASP A 87 -13.80 7.47 -5.71
C ASP A 87 -14.61 6.20 -5.34
N GLY A 88 -15.13 6.14 -4.12
CA GLY A 88 -15.88 5.00 -3.60
C GLY A 88 -15.01 3.83 -3.11
N THR A 89 -13.69 3.96 -3.15
CA THR A 89 -12.78 2.99 -2.52
C THR A 89 -13.01 3.01 -1.02
N ALA A 90 -13.28 1.84 -0.46
CA ALA A 90 -13.42 1.61 0.97
C ALA A 90 -12.36 0.61 1.42
N PHE A 91 -11.69 0.90 2.53
CA PHE A 91 -10.64 0.04 3.07
C PHE A 91 -10.56 0.11 4.59
N GLN A 92 -9.92 -0.88 5.18
CA GLN A 92 -9.86 -1.07 6.63
C GLN A 92 -8.56 -1.79 7.00
N LEU A 93 -7.87 -1.35 8.06
CA LEU A 93 -6.77 -2.10 8.64
C LEU A 93 -7.31 -3.41 9.26
N SER A 94 -6.66 -4.53 8.98
CA SER A 94 -7.08 -5.85 9.48
C SER A 94 -5.84 -6.75 9.63
N PRO A 95 -5.28 -6.87 10.84
CA PRO A 95 -4.16 -7.76 11.10
C PRO A 95 -4.44 -9.24 10.77
N SER A 96 -5.71 -9.66 10.77
CA SER A 96 -6.07 -11.03 10.35
C SER A 96 -5.99 -11.25 8.84
N ALA A 97 -6.06 -10.16 8.04
CA ALA A 97 -6.00 -10.26 6.59
C ALA A 97 -4.55 -10.52 6.12
N PRO A 98 -4.32 -11.37 5.10
CA PRO A 98 -2.97 -11.70 4.64
C PRO A 98 -2.12 -10.50 4.18
N LYS A 99 -2.75 -9.41 3.78
CA LYS A 99 -2.10 -8.15 3.36
C LYS A 99 -2.20 -7.05 4.42
N GLY A 100 -2.64 -7.39 5.64
CA GLY A 100 -2.85 -6.44 6.74
C GLY A 100 -4.03 -5.49 6.53
N LEU A 101 -4.77 -5.61 5.43
CA LEU A 101 -5.92 -4.75 5.12
C LEU A 101 -7.01 -5.50 4.38
N ARG A 102 -8.22 -4.93 4.47
CA ARG A 102 -9.39 -5.30 3.69
C ARG A 102 -9.83 -4.12 2.82
N SER A 103 -10.41 -4.41 1.66
CA SER A 103 -10.96 -3.39 0.77
C SER A 103 -12.13 -3.92 -0.09
N ASN A 104 -12.96 -3.02 -0.59
CA ASN A 104 -13.90 -3.31 -1.68
C ASN A 104 -13.26 -3.25 -3.07
N LYS A 105 -11.97 -2.91 -3.16
CA LYS A 105 -11.16 -2.95 -4.39
C LYS A 105 -10.05 -3.98 -4.23
N SER A 106 -9.66 -4.64 -5.32
CA SER A 106 -8.59 -5.63 -5.28
C SER A 106 -7.21 -5.00 -5.26
N GLY A 107 -7.08 -3.78 -5.80
CA GLY A 107 -5.85 -2.98 -5.82
C GLY A 107 -5.96 -1.70 -4.97
N LEU A 108 -4.91 -1.41 -4.19
CA LEU A 108 -4.69 -0.13 -3.52
C LEU A 108 -3.24 0.32 -3.70
N VAL A 109 -3.03 1.63 -3.81
CA VAL A 109 -1.71 2.26 -3.73
C VAL A 109 -1.67 3.11 -2.46
N LEU A 110 -0.86 2.72 -1.48
CA LEU A 110 -0.66 3.48 -0.25
C LEU A 110 0.62 4.29 -0.37
N SER A 111 0.61 5.54 0.10
CA SER A 111 1.84 6.28 0.35
C SER A 111 2.11 6.36 1.86
N VAL A 112 3.35 6.13 2.27
CA VAL A 112 3.76 6.13 3.68
C VAL A 112 5.01 6.98 3.84
N LEU A 113 5.09 7.72 4.93
CA LEU A 113 6.29 8.51 5.25
C LEU A 113 7.26 7.63 6.03
N LEU A 114 8.42 7.31 5.44
CA LEU A 114 9.49 6.50 6.01
C LEU A 114 10.81 7.25 5.92
N ASP A 115 11.53 7.36 7.03
CA ASP A 115 12.88 7.95 7.11
C ASP A 115 13.05 9.33 6.43
N GLY A 116 11.98 10.14 6.47
CA GLY A 116 11.95 11.48 5.87
C GLY A 116 11.61 11.52 4.38
N GLY A 117 11.33 10.37 3.75
CA GLY A 117 10.88 10.25 2.37
C GLY A 117 9.49 9.64 2.24
N LEU A 118 8.84 9.84 1.09
CA LEU A 118 7.57 9.21 0.75
C LEU A 118 7.85 7.89 0.01
N SER A 119 7.40 6.78 0.59
CA SER A 119 7.46 5.45 -0.02
C SER A 119 6.06 5.01 -0.43
N TYR A 120 5.98 4.13 -1.42
CA TYR A 120 4.71 3.61 -1.92
C TYR A 120 4.61 2.11 -1.69
N LEU A 121 3.42 1.66 -1.30
CA LEU A 121 3.08 0.25 -1.16
C LEU A 121 1.94 -0.06 -2.10
N LEU A 122 2.22 -0.93 -3.05
CA LEU A 122 1.24 -1.49 -3.96
C LEU A 122 0.65 -2.75 -3.33
N ILE A 123 -0.64 -2.71 -3.02
CA ILE A 123 -1.36 -3.83 -2.43
C ILE A 123 -2.33 -4.39 -3.47
N THR A 124 -2.09 -5.63 -3.88
CA THR A 124 -2.92 -6.36 -4.83
C THR A 124 -3.51 -7.60 -4.16
N GLY A 125 -4.72 -7.97 -4.59
CA GLY A 125 -5.47 -9.06 -3.97
C GLY A 125 -5.88 -8.77 -2.54
N ALA A 126 -6.22 -7.51 -2.23
CA ALA A 126 -6.76 -7.14 -0.92
C ALA A 126 -7.99 -8.00 -0.58
N GLN A 127 -8.05 -8.50 0.66
CA GLN A 127 -9.19 -9.30 1.09
C GLN A 127 -10.44 -8.42 1.18
N LYS A 128 -11.63 -8.97 0.90
CA LYS A 128 -12.87 -8.19 0.97
C LYS A 128 -13.20 -7.69 2.37
N LEU A 129 -13.83 -6.51 2.42
CA LEU A 129 -14.50 -5.99 3.63
C LEU A 129 -15.60 -6.96 4.09
N LEU A 130 -15.79 -7.10 5.40
CA LEU A 130 -16.88 -7.92 5.93
C LEU A 130 -18.25 -7.30 5.63
N GLY A 131 -19.25 -8.15 5.41
CA GLY A 131 -20.64 -7.71 5.21
C GLY A 131 -20.94 -7.05 3.87
N LYS A 132 -19.99 -6.97 2.92
CA LYS A 132 -20.26 -6.48 1.56
C LYS A 132 -20.39 -7.66 0.59
N GLU A 133 -21.60 -7.89 0.08
CA GLU A 133 -21.84 -8.82 -1.01
C GLU A 133 -21.36 -8.26 -2.36
N SER A 134 -20.94 -9.20 -3.21
CA SER A 134 -20.32 -8.97 -4.51
C SER A 134 -21.30 -8.38 -5.53
N GLN A 135 -21.34 -7.06 -5.65
CA GLN A 135 -21.65 -6.47 -6.95
C GLN A 135 -20.32 -6.07 -7.58
N GLU A 136 -20.04 -6.69 -8.73
CA GLU A 136 -18.85 -6.55 -9.58
C GLU A 136 -17.89 -5.46 -9.10
N ASP A 137 -16.97 -5.86 -8.22
CA ASP A 137 -15.88 -5.02 -7.78
C ASP A 137 -15.04 -4.76 -9.03
N LYS A 138 -15.28 -3.65 -9.74
CA LYS A 138 -14.33 -3.12 -10.73
C LYS A 138 -12.99 -3.13 -10.02
N ALA A 139 -12.08 -3.99 -10.47
CA ALA A 139 -10.83 -4.32 -9.78
C ALA A 139 -10.04 -3.06 -9.44
N TYR A 140 -10.13 -2.07 -10.33
CA TYR A 140 -9.42 -0.81 -10.27
C TYR A 140 -10.38 0.37 -10.20
N SER A 141 -10.16 1.25 -9.24
CA SER A 141 -10.78 2.58 -9.21
C SER A 141 -10.01 3.56 -10.09
N GLU A 142 -10.63 4.69 -10.44
CA GLU A 142 -9.93 5.76 -11.15
C GLU A 142 -8.72 6.27 -10.35
N GLY A 143 -8.89 6.46 -9.03
CA GLY A 143 -7.80 6.88 -8.15
C GLY A 143 -6.64 5.87 -8.13
N TYR A 144 -6.92 4.57 -8.14
CA TYR A 144 -5.88 3.54 -8.21
C TYR A 144 -5.06 3.66 -9.50
N LEU A 145 -5.74 3.76 -10.64
CA LEU A 145 -5.12 3.83 -11.97
C LEU A 145 -4.24 5.09 -12.10
N GLN A 146 -4.72 6.23 -11.62
CA GLN A 146 -3.94 7.46 -11.59
C GLN A 146 -2.75 7.36 -10.64
N ALA A 147 -2.94 6.77 -9.45
CA ALA A 147 -1.87 6.59 -8.48
C ALA A 147 -0.74 5.71 -9.01
N ILE A 148 -1.06 4.60 -9.68
CA ILE A 148 -0.06 3.72 -10.32
C ILE A 148 0.82 4.50 -11.32
N LYS A 149 0.22 5.36 -12.16
CA LYS A 149 0.98 6.19 -13.10
C LYS A 149 1.88 7.20 -12.40
N GLU A 150 1.44 7.76 -11.27
CA GLU A 150 2.27 8.68 -10.50
C GLU A 150 3.45 7.95 -9.84
N VAL A 151 3.21 6.77 -9.27
CA VAL A 151 4.29 5.92 -8.73
C VAL A 151 5.29 5.55 -9.82
N GLN A 152 4.84 5.22 -11.04
CA GLN A 152 5.72 5.00 -12.19
C GLN A 152 6.64 6.22 -12.43
N LYS A 153 6.06 7.41 -12.58
CA LYS A 153 6.83 8.64 -12.85
C LYS A 153 7.88 8.92 -11.78
N GLN A 154 7.53 8.73 -10.51
CA GLN A 154 8.46 8.94 -9.40
C GLN A 154 9.56 7.88 -9.36
N THR A 155 9.22 6.63 -9.63
CA THR A 155 10.17 5.52 -9.71
C THR A 155 11.17 5.73 -10.84
N GLU A 156 10.70 6.12 -12.03
CA GLU A 156 11.58 6.47 -13.16
C GLU A 156 12.52 7.64 -12.84
N ARG A 157 12.03 8.67 -12.13
CA ARG A 157 12.87 9.79 -11.67
C ARG A 157 13.93 9.35 -10.67
N ARG A 158 13.61 8.41 -9.76
CA ARG A 158 14.58 7.84 -8.81
C ARG A 158 15.68 7.08 -9.54
N ILE A 159 15.30 6.20 -10.47
CA ILE A 159 16.26 5.45 -11.30
C ILE A 159 17.12 6.39 -12.15
N ALA A 160 16.55 7.44 -12.74
CA ALA A 160 17.32 8.41 -13.51
C ALA A 160 18.36 9.17 -12.67
N LYS A 161 18.06 9.45 -11.39
CA LYS A 161 19.00 10.10 -10.45
C LYS A 161 20.03 9.12 -9.91
N ASN A 162 19.65 7.88 -9.66
CA ASN A 162 20.52 6.82 -9.17
C ASN A 162 20.18 5.50 -9.90
N PRO A 163 20.88 5.18 -11.01
CA PRO A 163 20.61 3.98 -11.80
C PRO A 163 20.82 2.65 -11.03
N ASN A 164 21.50 2.69 -9.88
CA ASN A 164 21.76 1.52 -9.04
C ASN A 164 20.79 1.43 -7.84
N ASP A 165 19.74 2.26 -7.78
CA ASP A 165 18.68 2.17 -6.77
C ASP A 165 17.88 0.87 -6.98
N ARG A 166 18.30 -0.19 -6.26
CA ARG A 166 17.70 -1.54 -6.36
C ARG A 166 16.22 -1.54 -5.99
N ASP A 167 15.83 -0.71 -5.02
CA ASP A 167 14.45 -0.61 -4.57
C ASP A 167 13.59 0.01 -5.66
N ALA A 168 14.05 1.09 -6.29
CA ALA A 168 13.33 1.70 -7.42
C ALA A 168 13.24 0.76 -8.63
N ILE A 169 14.29 -0.04 -8.91
CA ILE A 169 14.24 -1.04 -9.99
C ILE A 169 13.20 -2.12 -9.66
N TRP A 170 13.12 -2.57 -8.41
CA TRP A 170 12.13 -3.54 -7.96
C TRP A 170 10.71 -2.98 -8.04
N ASP A 171 10.50 -1.75 -7.56
CA ASP A 171 9.24 -1.02 -7.68
C ASP A 171 8.80 -0.94 -9.15
N LEU A 172 9.71 -0.61 -10.07
CA LEU A 172 9.40 -0.53 -11.50
C LEU A 172 8.95 -1.87 -12.09
N ASN A 173 9.53 -2.98 -11.65
CA ASN A 173 9.13 -4.31 -12.11
C ASN A 173 7.73 -4.68 -11.60
N ASN A 174 7.40 -4.36 -10.34
CA ASN A 174 6.05 -4.55 -9.81
C ASN A 174 5.03 -3.70 -10.58
N ILE A 175 5.38 -2.46 -10.91
CA ILE A 175 4.52 -1.57 -11.71
C ILE A 175 4.28 -2.16 -13.11
N LYS A 176 5.31 -2.70 -13.77
CA LYS A 176 5.14 -3.38 -15.08
C LYS A 176 4.21 -4.59 -14.98
N GLU A 177 4.30 -5.36 -13.90
CA GLU A 177 3.39 -6.48 -13.66
C GLU A 177 1.93 -5.97 -13.54
N GLU A 178 1.70 -4.87 -12.83
CA GLU A 178 0.36 -4.27 -12.74
C GLU A 178 -0.13 -3.71 -14.07
N TYR A 179 0.73 -3.08 -14.87
CA TYR A 179 0.36 -2.63 -16.23
C TYR A 179 -0.08 -3.82 -17.08
N SER A 180 0.60 -4.96 -16.94
CA SER A 180 0.21 -6.21 -17.62
C SER A 180 -1.18 -6.68 -17.20
N LYS A 181 -1.49 -6.63 -15.90
CA LYS A 181 -2.81 -7.03 -15.38
C LYS A 181 -3.90 -6.06 -15.81
N ILE A 182 -3.65 -4.76 -15.77
CA ILE A 182 -4.61 -3.71 -16.15
C ILE A 182 -4.90 -3.77 -17.65
N SER A 183 -3.88 -3.88 -18.50
CA SER A 183 -4.06 -3.97 -19.96
C SER A 183 -4.78 -5.25 -20.40
N ALA A 184 -4.64 -6.35 -19.65
CA ALA A 184 -5.34 -7.60 -19.88
C ALA A 184 -6.79 -7.65 -19.34
N ASP A 185 -7.19 -6.71 -18.48
CA ASP A 185 -8.51 -6.75 -17.82
C ASP A 185 -9.64 -6.32 -18.77
N SER A 186 -10.33 -7.28 -19.37
CA SER A 186 -11.43 -7.03 -20.32
C SER A 186 -12.62 -6.26 -19.75
N SER A 187 -12.73 -6.09 -18.43
CA SER A 187 -13.77 -5.26 -17.81
C SER A 187 -13.52 -3.76 -17.96
N LEU A 188 -12.29 -3.35 -18.30
CA LEU A 188 -11.92 -1.96 -18.51
C LEU A 188 -12.13 -1.51 -19.96
N PRO A 189 -12.52 -0.23 -20.19
CA PRO A 189 -12.59 0.34 -21.53
C PRO A 189 -11.27 0.19 -22.28
N LYS A 190 -11.31 -0.15 -23.58
CA LYS A 190 -10.10 -0.33 -24.40
C LYS A 190 -9.15 0.88 -24.33
N ALA A 191 -9.70 2.10 -24.47
CA ALA A 191 -8.91 3.33 -24.40
C ALA A 191 -8.10 3.43 -23.09
N LEU A 192 -8.71 3.04 -21.96
CA LEU A 192 -8.03 3.03 -20.67
C LEU A 192 -6.95 1.95 -20.61
N ARG A 193 -7.21 0.75 -21.15
CA ARG A 193 -6.21 -0.34 -21.20
C ARG A 193 -4.99 0.03 -22.03
N ASP A 194 -5.21 0.71 -23.16
CA ASP A 194 -4.16 1.16 -24.06
C ASP A 194 -3.24 2.22 -23.40
N GLU A 195 -3.72 2.93 -22.36
CA GLU A 195 -2.88 3.84 -21.56
C GLU A 195 -1.88 3.12 -20.64
N PHE A 196 -2.06 1.82 -20.39
CA PHE A 196 -1.19 0.98 -19.57
C PHE A 196 -0.29 0.07 -20.43
N ASP A 197 0.29 0.63 -21.49
CA ASP A 197 1.26 -0.07 -22.33
C ASP A 197 2.61 -0.22 -21.62
N ILE A 198 3.01 -1.47 -21.35
CA ILE A 198 4.30 -1.83 -20.73
C ILE A 198 5.47 -1.34 -21.60
N ASN A 199 5.31 -1.29 -22.93
CA ASN A 199 6.36 -0.84 -23.83
C ASN A 199 6.62 0.66 -23.75
N ALA A 200 5.64 1.44 -23.27
CA ALA A 200 5.78 2.87 -23.03
C ALA A 200 6.57 3.19 -21.75
N ILE A 201 6.69 2.24 -20.81
CA ILE A 201 7.55 2.40 -19.63
C ILE A 201 8.99 2.45 -20.12
N LYS A 202 9.65 3.59 -19.92
CA LYS A 202 11.00 3.83 -20.42
C LYS A 202 11.91 2.69 -19.97
N ARG A 203 12.55 2.00 -20.93
CA ARG A 203 13.60 1.03 -20.65
C ARG A 203 14.79 1.77 -20.05
N LEU A 204 14.74 2.07 -18.75
CA LEU A 204 15.86 2.68 -18.03
C LEU A 204 17.00 1.66 -17.75
N ASN A 205 16.84 0.42 -18.20
CA ASN A 205 17.97 -0.51 -18.34
C ASN A 205 18.69 -0.22 -19.65
N SER A 206 19.42 0.89 -19.70
CA SER A 206 20.52 1.04 -20.65
C SER A 206 21.81 0.53 -20.00
N ILE A 207 21.89 -0.77 -19.78
CA ILE A 207 23.17 -1.49 -19.92
C ILE A 207 23.47 -1.69 -21.43
N ASP A 208 22.50 -1.39 -22.31
CA ASP A 208 22.63 -1.42 -23.77
C ASP A 208 22.92 -0.05 -24.44
N THR A 209 23.18 1.02 -23.69
CA THR A 209 23.91 2.16 -24.26
C THR A 209 25.41 1.87 -24.17
N GLU A 210 26.17 2.20 -25.22
CA GLU A 210 27.63 1.94 -25.26
C GLU A 210 28.40 2.50 -24.04
N GLU A 211 27.85 3.49 -23.35
CA GLU A 211 28.41 4.04 -22.10
C GLU A 211 28.43 3.04 -20.93
N GLY A 212 27.51 2.06 -20.89
CA GLY A 212 27.49 1.01 -19.86
C GLY A 212 28.52 -0.10 -20.09
N LYS A 213 29.01 -0.26 -21.32
CA LYS A 213 29.98 -1.31 -21.67
C LYS A 213 31.44 -0.92 -21.41
N ASN A 214 31.74 0.35 -21.13
CA ASN A 214 33.13 0.78 -20.96
C ASN A 214 33.33 1.89 -19.92
N PRO A 215 33.40 1.57 -18.61
CA PRO A 215 33.62 2.56 -17.56
C PRO A 215 35.04 3.16 -17.54
N ARG A 216 35.91 2.84 -18.51
CA ARG A 216 37.35 3.17 -18.50
C ARG A 216 37.80 4.28 -19.45
N LYS A 217 36.92 5.12 -19.97
CA LYS A 217 37.31 6.22 -20.90
C LYS A 217 37.11 7.64 -20.37
N ARG A 218 37.12 7.84 -19.05
CA ARG A 218 37.07 9.20 -18.46
C ARG A 218 38.29 9.60 -17.63
N SER A 219 39.34 8.80 -17.63
CA SER A 219 40.63 9.15 -17.04
C SER A 219 41.69 9.14 -18.14
N GLU A 220 41.82 10.25 -18.88
CA GLU A 220 43.00 10.66 -19.67
C GLU A 220 42.57 11.70 -20.72
N GLN A 221 42.15 12.88 -20.26
CA GLN A 221 42.21 14.12 -21.04
C GLN A 221 41.94 15.29 -20.10
N ASP A 222 42.92 15.56 -19.23
CA ASP A 222 43.25 16.94 -18.87
C ASP A 222 44.64 16.95 -18.22
N ASN A 223 45.65 16.78 -19.07
CA ASN A 223 47.00 17.21 -18.78
C ASN A 223 47.31 18.40 -19.68
N GLY A 224 47.55 19.55 -19.05
CA GLY A 224 48.33 20.63 -19.63
C GLY A 224 47.55 21.91 -19.84
N PHE A 225 47.72 22.88 -18.94
CA PHE A 225 48.35 24.15 -19.28
C PHE A 225 48.90 24.83 -18.02
N ASP A 226 50.24 24.87 -17.94
CA ASP A 226 50.99 25.88 -17.20
C ASP A 226 50.59 27.29 -17.66
N ARG A 227 50.56 28.25 -16.73
CA ARG A 227 51.46 29.44 -16.72
C ARG A 227 51.12 30.44 -15.60
N ASP A 228 52.11 30.65 -14.73
CA ASP A 228 52.64 31.91 -14.18
C ASP A 228 51.72 33.12 -13.99
N LEU A 229 51.53 33.53 -12.73
CA LEU A 229 52.08 34.76 -12.10
C LEU A 229 51.73 34.83 -10.61
#